data_AF-A0A8J3IUM5-F1
#
_entry.id   AF-A0A8J3IUM5-F1
#
_cell.length_a   1.000
_cell.length_b   1.000
_cell.length_c   1.000
_cell.angle_alpha   90.00
_cell.angle_beta   90.00
_cell.angle_gamma   90.00
#
_symmetry.space_group_name_H-M   'P 1'
#
loop_
_entity.id
_entity.type
_entity.pdbx_description
1 polymer ?
#
loop_
_entity_poly.entity_id
_entity_poly.type
_entity_poly.pdbx_seq_one_letter_code
_entity_poly.pdbx_strand_id
1 'polypeptide(L)'
;MSTESDQSKQDISRAGPLPRYSINQYVKHAGSIKQINEWLLEDYRKQLNAHQCQSREKDRLLKEKTQQLTEKETQLSLAKQELSQLKDVSLVQFSLNLLSALLSGLGINFVTSTPSLEAGWMMIGAAVLIQCISFIMLYLARSRKYD
;
A
#
# COMPACT_ATOMS: atom_id res chain seq x y z
N MET A 1 57.33 7.56 -40.00
CA MET A 1 58.10 7.04 -41.14
C MET A 1 58.80 5.78 -40.65
N SER A 2 58.69 4.69 -41.41
CA SER A 2 59.11 3.28 -41.22
C SER A 2 60.39 3.05 -40.38
N THR A 3 60.62 1.93 -39.67
CA THR A 3 60.51 0.49 -40.03
C THR A 3 60.66 -0.40 -38.77
N GLU A 4 60.49 -1.73 -38.96
CA GLU A 4 60.90 -2.88 -38.12
C GLU A 4 59.73 -3.53 -37.35
N SER A 5 59.12 -4.62 -37.83
CA SER A 5 59.62 -5.95 -38.25
C SER A 5 60.11 -6.81 -37.09
N ASP A 6 59.51 -8.00 -36.98
CA ASP A 6 60.08 -9.23 -36.43
C ASP A 6 60.30 -9.39 -34.91
N GLN A 7 59.24 -9.36 -34.09
CA GLN A 7 59.37 -9.80 -32.69
C GLN A 7 58.26 -10.70 -32.10
N SER A 8 57.31 -11.21 -32.90
CA SER A 8 56.19 -12.01 -32.36
C SER A 8 56.25 -13.52 -32.71
N LYS A 9 57.44 -14.08 -32.98
CA LYS A 9 57.61 -15.52 -33.25
C LYS A 9 58.54 -16.27 -32.31
N GLN A 10 59.10 -15.63 -31.27
CA GLN A 10 60.15 -16.24 -30.44
C GLN A 10 59.76 -16.73 -29.04
N ASP A 11 58.51 -16.58 -28.58
CA ASP A 11 58.15 -16.97 -27.21
C ASP A 11 57.44 -18.32 -27.06
N ILE A 12 57.44 -19.18 -28.08
CA ILE A 12 56.87 -20.55 -27.98
C ILE A 12 57.91 -21.58 -27.45
N SER A 13 59.21 -21.23 -27.40
CA SER A 13 60.28 -22.17 -27.06
C SER A 13 60.69 -22.23 -25.59
N ARG A 14 59.93 -21.61 -24.67
CA ARG A 14 60.16 -21.67 -23.21
C ARG A 14 59.15 -22.55 -22.46
N ALA A 15 58.52 -23.51 -23.14
CA ALA A 15 57.93 -24.64 -22.43
C ALA A 15 59.09 -25.53 -21.93
N GLY A 16 59.45 -25.39 -20.66
CA GLY A 16 60.31 -26.35 -19.97
C GLY A 16 59.77 -27.78 -20.18
N PRO A 17 60.61 -28.82 -20.03
CA PRO A 17 60.19 -30.19 -20.32
C PRO A 17 58.87 -30.49 -19.61
N LEU A 18 57.86 -30.88 -20.39
CA LEU A 18 56.58 -31.33 -19.86
C LEU A 18 56.88 -32.32 -18.73
N PRO A 19 56.40 -32.07 -17.50
CA PRO A 19 56.69 -32.95 -16.38
C PRO A 19 56.28 -34.37 -16.76
N ARG A 20 57.28 -35.26 -16.84
CA ARG A 20 57.07 -36.68 -17.18
C ARG A 20 56.47 -37.38 -15.98
N TYR A 21 55.17 -37.20 -15.81
CA TYR A 21 54.38 -37.98 -14.88
C TYR A 21 54.24 -39.39 -15.42
N SER A 22 54.43 -40.39 -14.55
CA SER A 22 54.06 -41.76 -14.91
C SER A 22 52.55 -41.82 -15.19
N ILE A 23 52.12 -42.76 -16.04
CA ILE A 23 50.69 -42.98 -16.33
C ILE A 23 49.89 -43.13 -15.02
N ASN A 24 50.47 -43.77 -14.01
CA ASN A 24 49.87 -43.89 -12.67
C ASN A 24 49.71 -42.55 -11.93
N GLN A 25 50.64 -41.59 -12.09
CA GLN A 25 50.49 -40.25 -11.53
C GLN A 25 49.41 -39.44 -12.25
N TYR A 26 49.28 -39.59 -13.57
CA TYR A 26 48.19 -38.97 -14.35
C TYR A 26 46.82 -39.49 -13.93
N VAL A 27 46.67 -40.82 -13.80
CA VAL A 27 45.41 -41.45 -13.36
C VAL A 27 45.06 -41.01 -11.93
N LYS A 28 46.04 -40.91 -11.03
CA LYS A 28 45.84 -40.44 -9.65
C LYS A 28 45.47 -38.95 -9.60
N HIS A 29 46.07 -38.11 -10.45
CA HIS A 29 45.71 -36.70 -10.59
C HIS A 29 44.32 -36.50 -11.21
N ALA A 30 43.96 -37.29 -12.23
CA ALA A 30 42.64 -37.24 -12.86
C ALA A 30 41.52 -37.62 -11.88
N GLY A 31 41.76 -38.61 -11.01
CA GLY A 31 40.83 -38.95 -9.92
C GLY A 31 40.64 -37.79 -8.94
N SER A 32 41.72 -37.11 -8.54
CA SER A 32 41.67 -35.94 -7.65
C SER A 32 40.93 -34.75 -8.29
N ILE A 33 41.20 -34.44 -9.56
CA ILE A 33 40.53 -33.37 -10.30
C ILE A 33 39.03 -33.65 -10.45
N LYS A 34 38.66 -34.91 -10.71
CA LYS A 34 37.25 -35.32 -10.79
C LYS A 34 36.54 -35.10 -9.45
N GLN A 35 37.18 -35.51 -8.35
CA GLN A 35 36.63 -35.37 -7.00
C GLN A 35 36.47 -33.90 -6.59
N ILE A 36 37.42 -33.04 -6.96
CA ILE A 36 37.33 -31.59 -6.75
C ILE A 36 36.17 -31.00 -7.55
N ASN A 37 36.03 -31.35 -8.84
CA ASN A 37 34.92 -30.87 -9.67
C ASN A 37 33.56 -31.32 -9.15
N GLU A 38 33.44 -32.57 -8.69
CA GLU A 38 32.21 -33.09 -8.07
C GLU A 38 31.86 -32.33 -6.79
N TRP A 39 32.84 -32.09 -5.92
CA TRP A 39 32.64 -31.29 -4.70
C TRP A 39 32.20 -29.85 -5.01
N LEU A 40 32.83 -29.22 -6.01
CA LEU A 40 32.51 -27.84 -6.42
C LEU A 40 31.10 -27.74 -7.02
N LEU A 41 30.69 -28.72 -7.83
CA LEU A 41 29.33 -28.83 -8.35
C LEU A 41 28.30 -29.02 -7.24
N GLU A 42 28.61 -29.84 -6.24
CA GLU A 42 27.76 -30.06 -5.08
C GLU A 42 27.59 -28.77 -4.25
N ASP A 43 28.68 -28.02 -4.04
CA ASP A 43 28.66 -26.75 -3.31
C ASP A 43 27.85 -25.67 -4.04
N TYR A 44 28.04 -25.53 -5.35
CA TYR A 44 27.22 -24.63 -6.16
C TYR A 44 25.74 -24.99 -6.14
N ARG A 45 25.39 -26.27 -6.19
CA ARG A 45 24.00 -26.73 -6.06
C ARG A 45 23.41 -26.35 -4.70
N LYS A 46 24.18 -26.52 -3.61
CA LYS A 46 23.74 -26.13 -2.27
C LYS A 46 23.50 -24.63 -2.16
N GLN A 47 24.43 -23.80 -2.65
CA GLN A 47 24.25 -22.34 -2.66
C GLN A 47 23.04 -21.91 -3.50
N LEU A 48 22.86 -22.49 -4.69
CA LEU A 48 21.73 -22.18 -5.55
C LEU A 48 20.39 -22.54 -4.88
N ASN A 49 20.32 -23.70 -4.25
CA ASN A 49 19.12 -24.14 -3.53
C ASN A 49 18.84 -23.25 -2.31
N ALA A 50 19.87 -22.86 -1.55
CA ALA A 50 19.72 -21.94 -0.43
C ALA A 50 19.19 -20.57 -0.89
N HIS A 51 19.75 -20.03 -1.99
CA HIS A 51 19.31 -18.76 -2.56
C HIS A 51 17.87 -18.83 -3.09
N GLN A 52 17.50 -19.92 -3.77
CA GLN A 52 16.12 -20.13 -4.21
C GLN A 52 15.14 -20.24 -3.04
N CYS A 53 15.53 -20.89 -1.95
CA CYS A 53 14.70 -20.98 -0.75
C CYS A 53 14.45 -19.59 -0.15
N GLN A 54 15.52 -18.80 -0.01
CA GLN A 54 15.43 -17.43 0.50
C GLN A 54 14.62 -16.50 -0.40
N SER A 55 14.74 -16.63 -1.73
CA SER A 55 13.92 -15.85 -2.68
C SER A 55 12.44 -16.16 -2.52
N ARG A 56 12.07 -17.45 -2.41
CA ARG A 56 10.68 -17.87 -2.21
C ARG A 56 10.10 -17.35 -0.89
N GLU A 57 10.92 -17.32 0.16
CA GLU A 57 10.51 -16.79 1.46
C GLU A 57 10.27 -15.27 1.40
N LYS A 58 11.18 -14.53 0.75
CA LYS A 58 11.00 -13.09 0.51
C LYS A 58 9.76 -12.80 -0.33
N ASP A 59 9.49 -13.58 -1.38
CA ASP A 59 8.30 -13.42 -2.22
C ASP A 59 7.01 -13.69 -1.43
N ARG A 60 7.02 -14.66 -0.51
CA ARG A 60 5.90 -14.92 0.39
C ARG A 60 5.66 -13.76 1.35
N LEU A 61 6.72 -13.26 1.99
CA LEU A 61 6.64 -12.10 2.89
C LEU A 61 6.16 -10.85 2.15
N LEU A 62 6.65 -10.61 0.93
CA LEU A 62 6.19 -9.52 0.07
C LEU A 62 4.70 -9.64 -0.22
N LYS A 63 4.22 -10.82 -0.63
CA LYS A 63 2.79 -11.05 -0.88
C LYS A 63 1.94 -10.80 0.36
N GLU A 64 2.35 -11.32 1.51
CA GLU A 64 1.64 -11.11 2.78
C GLU A 64 1.60 -9.62 3.15
N LYS A 65 2.72 -8.91 3.02
CA LYS A 65 2.78 -7.46 3.28
C LYS A 65 1.94 -6.65 2.30
N THR A 66 1.94 -7.01 1.01
CA THR A 66 1.08 -6.35 0.02
C THR A 66 -0.38 -6.58 0.34
N GLN A 67 -0.77 -7.80 0.75
CA GLN A 67 -2.15 -8.12 1.12
C GLN A 67 -2.57 -7.35 2.37
N GLN A 68 -1.71 -7.27 3.39
CA GLN A 68 -1.94 -6.44 4.57
C GLN A 68 -2.08 -4.95 4.22
N LEU A 69 -1.27 -4.42 3.29
CA LEU A 69 -1.39 -3.04 2.84
C LEU A 69 -2.70 -2.79 2.11
N THR A 70 -3.11 -3.68 1.20
CA THR A 70 -4.39 -3.56 0.50
C THR A 70 -5.56 -3.63 1.48
N GLU A 71 -5.52 -4.53 2.46
CA GLU A 71 -6.54 -4.63 3.50
C GLU A 71 -6.60 -3.37 4.39
N LYS A 72 -5.46 -2.76 4.68
CA LYS A 72 -5.42 -1.49 5.43
C LYS A 72 -5.91 -0.32 4.60
N GLU A 73 -5.61 -0.27 3.31
CA GLU A 73 -6.13 0.74 2.39
C GLU A 73 -7.64 0.65 2.25
N THR A 74 -8.21 -0.55 2.16
CA THR A 74 -9.67 -0.74 2.12
C THR A 74 -10.33 -0.36 3.45
N GLN A 75 -9.74 -0.70 4.60
CA GLN A 75 -10.22 -0.23 5.90
C GLN A 75 -10.20 1.30 6.01
N LEU A 76 -9.14 1.93 5.50
CA LEU A 76 -8.99 3.38 5.52
C LEU A 76 -9.97 4.07 4.56
N SER A 77 -10.23 3.50 3.39
CA SER A 77 -11.21 4.04 2.44
C SER A 77 -12.64 3.96 3.00
N LEU A 78 -13.00 2.83 3.62
CA LEU A 78 -14.28 2.67 4.31
C LEU A 78 -14.42 3.68 5.45
N ALA A 79 -13.41 3.82 6.31
CA ALA A 79 -13.42 4.78 7.41
C ALA A 79 -13.53 6.24 6.92
N LYS A 80 -12.84 6.59 5.83
CA LYS A 80 -12.96 7.92 5.21
C LYS A 80 -14.37 8.17 4.66
N GLN A 81 -14.99 7.16 4.06
CA GLN A 81 -16.35 7.27 3.54
C GLN A 81 -17.36 7.47 4.67
N GLU A 82 -17.25 6.73 5.76
CA GLU A 82 -18.06 6.93 6.97
C GLU A 82 -17.86 8.32 7.56
N LEU A 83 -16.61 8.80 7.65
CA LEU A 83 -16.31 10.14 8.15
C LEU A 83 -16.90 11.24 7.28
N SER A 84 -16.85 11.07 5.95
CA SER A 84 -17.43 12.02 5.00
C SER A 84 -18.95 12.07 5.16
N GLN A 85 -19.61 10.92 5.28
CA GLN A 85 -21.05 10.86 5.51
C GLN A 85 -21.46 11.51 6.84
N LEU A 86 -20.71 11.26 7.92
CA LEU A 86 -20.95 11.92 9.20
C LEU A 86 -20.77 13.44 9.11
N LYS A 87 -19.73 13.89 8.40
CA LYS A 87 -19.46 15.31 8.19
C LYS A 87 -20.62 15.99 7.46
N ASP A 88 -21.11 15.40 6.37
CA ASP A 88 -22.20 15.97 5.57
C ASP A 88 -23.51 16.05 6.38
N VAL A 89 -23.84 15.00 7.14
CA VAL A 89 -25.01 15.01 8.04
C VAL A 89 -24.88 16.10 9.11
N SER A 90 -23.70 16.24 9.73
CA SER A 90 -23.49 17.25 10.77
C SER A 90 -23.59 18.69 10.25
N LEU A 91 -23.12 18.94 9.02
CA LEU A 91 -23.19 20.27 8.40
C LEU A 91 -24.62 20.64 8.04
N VAL A 92 -25.39 19.71 7.46
CA VAL A 92 -26.81 19.90 7.15
C VAL A 92 -27.62 20.14 8.44
N GLN A 93 -27.29 19.43 9.51
CA GLN A 93 -27.97 19.63 10.79
C GLN A 93 -27.64 20.99 11.42
N PHE A 94 -26.38 21.43 11.32
CA PHE A 94 -25.98 22.75 11.78
C PHE A 94 -26.71 23.87 11.03
N SER A 95 -26.82 23.77 9.70
CA SER A 95 -27.52 24.78 8.90
C SER A 95 -29.03 24.81 9.16
N LEU A 96 -29.67 23.65 9.32
CA LEU A 96 -31.09 23.54 9.68
C LEU A 96 -31.37 24.16 11.05
N ASN A 97 -30.52 23.89 12.05
CA ASN A 97 -30.68 24.44 13.39
C ASN A 97 -30.49 25.96 13.40
N LEU A 98 -29.52 26.48 12.64
CA LEU A 98 -29.32 27.93 12.49
C LEU A 98 -30.54 28.60 11.84
N LEU A 99 -31.06 28.00 10.77
CA LEU A 99 -32.24 28.52 10.07
C LEU A 99 -33.48 28.52 10.96
N SER A 100 -33.69 27.45 11.73
CA SER A 100 -34.80 27.35 12.70
C SER A 100 -34.71 28.40 13.80
N ALA A 101 -33.51 28.64 14.34
CA ALA A 101 -33.29 29.68 15.35
C ALA A 101 -33.60 31.08 14.81
N LEU A 102 -33.18 31.38 13.58
CA LEU A 102 -33.48 32.64 12.91
C LEU A 102 -34.98 32.83 12.66
N LEU A 103 -35.66 31.81 12.12
CA LEU A 103 -37.09 31.84 11.87
C LEU A 103 -37.90 31.97 13.16
N SER A 104 -37.49 31.29 14.23
CA SER A 104 -38.12 31.43 15.54
C SER A 104 -37.95 32.83 16.10
N GLY A 105 -36.73 33.39 16.04
CA GLY A 105 -36.44 34.74 16.52
C GLY A 105 -37.21 35.82 15.75
N LEU A 106 -37.24 35.73 14.42
CA LEU A 106 -38.02 36.63 13.56
C LEU A 106 -39.52 36.44 13.78
N GLY A 107 -39.99 35.20 13.90
CA GLY A 107 -41.39 34.88 14.15
C GLY A 107 -41.88 35.47 15.47
N ILE A 108 -41.13 35.27 16.56
CA ILE A 108 -41.44 35.86 17.87
C ILE A 108 -41.48 37.39 17.76
N ASN A 109 -40.48 38.00 17.12
CA ASN A 109 -40.42 39.45 16.95
C ASN A 109 -41.62 39.97 16.12
N PHE A 110 -42.06 39.25 15.09
CA PHE A 110 -43.25 39.60 14.31
C PHE A 110 -44.55 39.49 15.14
N VAL A 111 -44.70 38.40 15.92
CA VAL A 111 -45.85 38.23 16.82
C VAL A 111 -45.93 39.38 17.84
N THR A 112 -44.78 39.85 18.35
CA THR A 112 -44.76 40.92 19.37
C THR A 112 -44.87 42.32 18.80
N SER A 113 -44.39 42.56 17.57
CA SER A 113 -44.19 43.90 17.02
C SER A 113 -45.19 44.31 15.94
N THR A 114 -45.96 43.36 15.37
CA THR A 114 -46.93 43.65 14.31
C THR A 114 -48.34 43.12 14.64
N PRO A 115 -49.41 43.83 14.23
CA PRO A 115 -50.79 43.40 14.48
C PRO A 115 -51.17 42.15 13.67
N SER A 116 -50.42 41.81 12.61
CA SER A 116 -50.59 40.59 11.82
C SER A 116 -49.96 39.39 12.53
N LEU A 117 -50.63 38.91 13.57
CA LEU A 117 -50.20 37.77 14.39
C LEU A 117 -50.02 36.48 13.57
N GLU A 118 -50.82 36.28 12.53
CA GLU A 118 -50.84 35.06 11.71
C GLU A 118 -49.50 34.78 11.05
N ALA A 119 -48.84 35.80 10.49
CA ALA A 119 -47.55 35.66 9.82
C ALA A 119 -46.43 35.25 10.79
N GLY A 120 -46.45 35.78 12.02
CA GLY A 120 -45.51 35.42 13.07
C GLY A 120 -45.67 33.96 13.53
N TRP A 121 -46.91 33.50 13.72
CA TRP A 121 -47.19 32.10 14.05
C TRP A 121 -46.85 31.13 12.93
N MET A 122 -47.05 31.53 11.66
CA MET A 122 -46.59 30.72 10.52
C MET A 122 -45.07 30.54 10.51
N MET A 123 -44.30 31.59 10.80
CA MET A 123 -42.83 31.50 10.88
C MET A 123 -42.36 30.61 12.04
N ILE A 124 -43.01 30.71 13.21
CA ILE A 124 -42.72 29.82 14.35
C ILE A 124 -43.09 28.36 13.99
N GLY A 125 -44.23 28.12 13.35
CA GLY A 125 -44.63 26.80 12.88
C GLY A 125 -43.65 26.21 11.86
N ALA A 126 -43.15 27.02 10.93
CA ALA A 126 -42.11 26.60 9.98
C ALA A 126 -40.80 26.22 10.69
N ALA A 127 -40.39 26.98 11.71
CA ALA A 127 -39.21 26.65 12.51
C ALA A 127 -39.37 25.30 13.24
N VAL A 128 -40.54 25.04 13.83
CA VAL A 128 -40.85 23.76 14.48
C VAL A 128 -40.79 22.60 13.48
N LEU A 129 -41.34 22.78 12.27
CA LEU A 129 -41.27 21.75 11.22
C LEU A 129 -39.82 21.47 10.79
N ILE A 130 -39.00 22.51 10.64
CA ILE A 130 -37.56 22.37 10.34
C ILE A 130 -36.84 21.61 11.47
N GLN A 131 -37.17 21.90 12.73
CA GLN A 131 -36.64 21.19 13.89
C GLN A 131 -37.03 19.69 13.86
N CYS A 132 -38.27 19.37 13.51
CA CYS A 132 -38.75 17.99 13.37
C CYS A 132 -38.02 17.25 12.24
N ILE A 133 -37.82 17.88 11.08
CA ILE A 133 -37.07 17.29 9.96
C ILE A 133 -35.62 17.04 10.35
N SER A 134 -34.98 18.00 11.04
CA SER A 134 -33.63 17.87 11.59
C SER A 134 -33.52 16.67 12.55
N PHE A 135 -34.51 16.49 13.43
CA PHE A 135 -34.57 15.35 14.36
C PHE A 135 -34.74 14.00 13.64
N ILE A 136 -35.63 13.92 12.63
CA ILE A 136 -35.84 12.71 11.83
C ILE A 136 -34.58 12.36 11.03
N MET A 137 -33.91 13.35 10.43
CA MET A 137 -32.65 13.16 9.71
C MET A 137 -31.56 12.60 10.64
N LEU A 138 -31.43 13.14 11.86
CA LEU A 138 -30.49 12.63 12.85
C LEU A 138 -30.83 11.18 13.27
N TYR A 139 -32.11 10.89 13.47
CA TYR A 139 -32.57 9.55 13.83
C TYR A 139 -32.26 8.53 12.72
N LEU A 140 -32.54 8.87 11.46
CA LEU A 140 -32.23 8.04 10.29
C LEU A 140 -30.73 7.86 10.06
N ALA A 141 -29.94 8.93 10.26
CA ALA A 141 -28.48 8.84 10.17
C ALA A 141 -27.90 7.94 11.27
N ARG A 142 -28.50 7.95 12.46
CA ARG A 142 -28.11 7.08 13.57
C ARG A 142 -28.53 5.63 13.33
N SER A 143 -29.73 5.38 12.81
CA SER A 143 -30.23 4.02 12.57
C SER A 143 -29.42 3.28 11.50
N ARG A 144 -29.02 3.98 10.42
CA ARG A 144 -28.15 3.41 9.36
C ARG A 144 -26.76 2.99 9.84
N LYS A 145 -26.35 3.34 11.05
CA LYS A 145 -25.06 2.97 11.64
C LYS A 145 -25.09 1.63 12.37
N TYR A 146 -26.28 1.01 12.53
CA TYR A 146 -26.49 -0.24 13.27
C TYR A 146 -27.04 -1.39 12.40
N ASP A 147 -27.24 -1.16 11.10
CA ASP A 147 -27.49 -2.19 10.08
C ASP A 147 -26.18 -2.47 9.30
#